data_AF-A0A7C5KGP4-F1
#
_entry.id   AF-A0A7C5KGP4-F1
#
_cell.length_a   1.000
_cell.length_b   1.000
_cell.length_c   1.000
_cell.angle_alpha   90.00
_cell.angle_beta   90.00
_cell.angle_gamma   90.00
#
_symmetry.space_group_name_H-M   'P 1'
#
loop_
_entity.id
_entity.type
_entity.pdbx_description
1 polymer ?
#
loop_
_entity_poly.entity_id
_entity_poly.type
_entity_poly.pdbx_seq_one_letter_code
_entity_poly.pdbx_strand_id
1 'polypeptide(L)'
;MELGFPQLILLLFMALTFLGGLVWGPEKVIPRAFVLALFFLPPGITLLIPGPIPALDKMGAVSFPALLLLLGSGRQVVRLRWNLCDTLGALFVLSLVFSSLVAGKGVYATGSRLVSLLVQYFVPYLAGRIWLGEEEDLEDWLPFFLALAAFYVLPMAAEFFRGPFLARVVYGLPQGPTQGRFGFFRPRVFFYTPLFLGAVMTLIFGLSLAWRSRLRERGEDEASWLPLQIPLFFLAVLMSLSRGPILGTAIMLGFFYLFRERDWIPSSLLGLAGVALFLWMVLGGN
;
A
#
# COMPACT_ATOMS: atom_id res chain seq x y z
N MET A 1 -7.92 23.01 -21.46
CA MET A 1 -6.91 22.04 -20.96
C MET A 1 -7.19 20.73 -21.66
N GLU A 2 -6.28 20.27 -22.49
CA GLU A 2 -6.38 18.91 -23.06
C GLU A 2 -5.95 17.92 -21.97
N LEU A 3 -6.83 16.97 -21.65
CA LEU A 3 -6.53 15.92 -20.68
C LEU A 3 -5.60 14.91 -21.34
N GLY A 4 -4.44 14.65 -20.73
CA GLY A 4 -3.54 13.60 -21.18
C GLY A 4 -4.18 12.21 -20.99
N PHE A 5 -3.78 11.23 -21.79
CA PHE A 5 -4.28 9.85 -21.72
C PHE A 5 -4.27 9.26 -20.27
N PRO A 6 -3.21 9.42 -19.47
CA PRO A 6 -3.22 8.93 -18.08
C PRO A 6 -4.26 9.60 -17.17
N GLN A 7 -4.56 10.89 -17.41
CA GLN A 7 -5.57 11.62 -16.64
C GLN A 7 -6.98 11.14 -17.00
N LEU A 8 -7.22 10.79 -18.27
CA LEU A 8 -8.48 10.16 -18.71
C LEU A 8 -8.69 8.81 -18.03
N ILE A 9 -7.64 8.01 -17.84
CA ILE A 9 -7.72 6.74 -17.11
C ILE A 9 -8.12 6.98 -15.64
N LEU A 10 -7.51 7.95 -14.96
CA LEU A 10 -7.88 8.28 -13.58
C LEU A 10 -9.34 8.77 -13.48
N LEU A 11 -9.76 9.63 -14.40
CA LEU A 11 -11.12 10.16 -14.44
C LEU A 11 -12.15 9.05 -14.70
N LEU A 12 -11.87 8.17 -15.68
CA LEU A 12 -12.71 7.02 -15.99
C LEU A 12 -12.80 6.07 -14.79
N PHE A 13 -11.67 5.76 -14.15
CA PHE A 13 -11.64 4.89 -12.99
C PHE A 13 -12.43 5.47 -11.81
N MET A 14 -12.31 6.78 -11.56
CA MET A 14 -13.10 7.50 -10.57
C MET A 14 -14.60 7.40 -10.85
N ALA A 15 -15.01 7.63 -12.11
CA ALA A 15 -16.42 7.52 -12.52
C ALA A 15 -16.94 6.08 -12.38
N LEU A 16 -16.16 5.08 -12.80
CA LEU A 16 -16.52 3.66 -12.68
C LEU A 16 -16.64 3.22 -11.21
N THR A 17 -15.74 3.70 -10.34
CA THR A 17 -15.80 3.42 -8.90
C THR A 17 -17.06 4.00 -8.28
N PHE A 18 -17.40 5.24 -8.63
CA PHE A 18 -18.61 5.90 -8.14
C PHE A 18 -19.88 5.20 -8.62
N LEU A 19 -20.03 5.03 -9.93
CA LEU A 19 -21.21 4.39 -10.54
C LEU A 19 -21.35 2.95 -10.08
N GLY A 20 -20.24 2.21 -10.03
CA GLY A 20 -20.23 0.84 -9.52
C GLY A 20 -20.69 0.79 -8.06
N GLY A 21 -20.21 1.70 -7.21
CA GLY A 21 -20.63 1.79 -5.81
C GLY A 21 -22.12 2.11 -5.65
N LEU A 22 -22.69 2.92 -6.55
CA LEU A 22 -24.14 3.18 -6.58
C LEU A 22 -24.96 1.95 -7.00
N VAL A 23 -24.48 1.17 -7.98
CA VAL A 23 -25.22 0.04 -8.55
C VAL A 23 -25.08 -1.24 -7.71
N TRP A 24 -23.86 -1.57 -7.27
CA TRP A 24 -23.54 -2.84 -6.60
C TRP A 24 -23.35 -2.71 -5.08
N GLY A 25 -23.35 -1.49 -4.56
CA GLY A 25 -23.08 -1.18 -3.17
C GLY A 25 -21.60 -0.84 -2.90
N PRO A 26 -21.32 0.16 -2.04
CA PRO A 26 -19.96 0.60 -1.73
C PRO A 26 -19.08 -0.52 -1.15
N GLU A 27 -19.66 -1.43 -0.37
CA GLU A 27 -18.98 -2.54 0.29
C GLU A 27 -18.33 -3.53 -0.68
N LYS A 28 -18.94 -3.75 -1.85
CA LYS A 28 -18.42 -4.69 -2.86
C LYS A 28 -17.39 -4.06 -3.79
N VAL A 29 -17.45 -2.74 -3.95
CA VAL A 29 -16.72 -2.02 -4.99
C VAL A 29 -15.49 -1.33 -4.43
N ILE A 30 -15.62 -0.63 -3.31
CA ILE A 30 -14.55 0.25 -2.83
C ILE A 30 -13.28 -0.52 -2.45
N PRO A 31 -13.33 -1.64 -1.70
CA PRO A 31 -12.13 -2.43 -1.43
C PRO A 31 -11.43 -2.89 -2.71
N ARG A 32 -12.19 -3.40 -3.70
CA ARG A 32 -11.65 -3.84 -5.00
C ARG A 32 -11.02 -2.68 -5.75
N ALA A 33 -11.69 -1.53 -5.77
CA ALA A 33 -11.21 -0.33 -6.42
C ALA A 33 -9.89 0.17 -5.79
N PHE A 34 -9.76 0.12 -4.46
CA PHE A 34 -8.50 0.47 -3.80
C PHE A 34 -7.36 -0.46 -4.18
N VAL A 35 -7.61 -1.78 -4.20
CA VAL A 35 -6.58 -2.73 -4.62
C VAL A 35 -6.21 -2.53 -6.08
N LEU A 36 -7.18 -2.39 -6.98
CA LEU A 36 -6.93 -2.13 -8.39
C LEU A 36 -6.20 -0.81 -8.61
N ALA A 37 -6.51 0.24 -7.86
CA ALA A 37 -5.80 1.51 -7.93
C ALA A 37 -4.36 1.42 -7.40
N LEU A 38 -4.17 0.73 -6.28
CA LEU A 38 -2.85 0.52 -5.70
C LEU A 38 -1.94 -0.21 -6.68
N PHE A 39 -2.45 -1.27 -7.31
CA PHE A 39 -1.65 -2.09 -8.20
C PHE A 39 -1.58 -1.49 -9.60
N PHE A 40 -2.69 -1.17 -10.26
CA PHE A 40 -2.68 -0.95 -11.71
C PHE A 40 -2.66 0.52 -12.12
N LEU A 41 -3.31 1.44 -11.41
CA LEU A 41 -3.44 2.83 -11.89
C LEU A 41 -2.10 3.57 -12.06
N PRO A 42 -2.03 4.54 -13.00
CA PRO A 42 -0.80 5.24 -13.34
C PRO A 42 -0.19 5.96 -12.12
N PRO A 43 1.09 5.71 -11.81
CA PRO A 43 1.78 6.41 -10.73
C PRO A 43 2.18 7.84 -11.13
N GLY A 44 2.24 8.75 -10.16
CA GLY A 44 2.84 10.08 -10.35
C GLY A 44 2.04 11.04 -11.24
N ILE A 45 0.86 10.63 -11.70
CA ILE A 45 -0.09 11.52 -12.37
C ILE A 45 -1.12 12.01 -11.36
N THR A 46 -1.44 13.28 -11.47
CA THR A 46 -2.52 13.91 -10.72
C THR A 46 -3.58 14.46 -11.68
N LEU A 47 -4.84 14.27 -11.30
CA LEU A 47 -5.99 14.89 -11.93
C LEU A 47 -6.20 16.25 -11.27
N LEU A 48 -6.04 17.31 -12.06
CA LEU A 48 -6.30 18.68 -11.61
C LEU A 48 -7.77 19.01 -11.89
N ILE A 49 -8.56 19.05 -10.83
CA ILE A 49 -9.96 19.51 -10.92
C ILE A 49 -9.96 21.01 -10.61
N PRO A 50 -10.55 21.85 -11.48
CA PRO A 50 -10.64 23.29 -11.21
C PRO A 50 -11.30 23.58 -9.87
N GLY A 51 -10.73 24.51 -9.10
CA GLY A 51 -11.28 24.97 -7.82
C GLY A 51 -10.49 24.49 -6.58
N PRO A 52 -11.12 24.42 -5.40
CA PRO A 52 -10.45 24.12 -4.13
C PRO A 52 -10.06 22.65 -3.95
N ILE A 53 -10.36 21.81 -4.94
CA ILE A 53 -10.14 20.37 -4.86
C ILE A 53 -8.65 20.10 -5.07
N PRO A 54 -7.98 19.39 -4.14
CA PRO A 54 -6.57 19.06 -4.29
C PRO A 54 -6.35 18.21 -5.55
N ALA A 55 -5.15 18.27 -6.09
CA ALA A 55 -4.75 17.42 -7.19
C ALA A 55 -4.89 15.94 -6.78
N LEU A 56 -5.76 15.19 -7.46
CA LEU A 56 -6.08 13.82 -7.09
C LEU A 56 -5.09 12.86 -7.75
N ASP A 57 -4.26 12.20 -6.94
CA ASP A 57 -3.44 11.09 -7.42
C ASP A 57 -4.29 9.82 -7.61
N LYS A 58 -3.66 8.69 -7.94
CA LYS A 58 -4.38 7.43 -8.14
C LYS A 58 -5.16 6.95 -6.91
N MET A 59 -4.69 7.27 -5.69
CA MET A 59 -5.44 6.95 -4.48
C MET A 59 -6.58 7.93 -4.31
N GLY A 60 -6.36 9.20 -4.61
CA GLY A 60 -7.41 10.22 -4.63
C GLY A 60 -8.55 9.94 -5.61
N ALA A 61 -8.24 9.35 -6.76
CA ALA A 61 -9.23 8.93 -7.75
C ALA A 61 -10.20 7.85 -7.21
N VAL A 62 -9.82 7.09 -6.18
CA VAL A 62 -10.68 6.09 -5.51
C VAL A 62 -11.27 6.63 -4.22
N SER A 63 -10.45 7.30 -3.43
CA SER A 63 -10.85 7.86 -2.14
C SER A 63 -11.91 8.94 -2.27
N PHE A 64 -11.87 9.75 -3.34
CA PHE A 64 -12.89 10.79 -3.54
C PHE A 64 -14.29 10.19 -3.75
N PRO A 65 -14.52 9.26 -4.71
CA PRO A 65 -15.83 8.63 -4.84
C PRO A 65 -16.18 7.74 -3.64
N ALA A 66 -15.20 7.08 -3.01
CA ALA A 66 -15.43 6.34 -1.77
C ALA A 66 -15.96 7.23 -0.64
N LEU A 67 -15.40 8.43 -0.48
CA LEU A 67 -15.87 9.41 0.50
C LEU A 67 -17.31 9.84 0.21
N LEU A 68 -17.65 10.15 -1.04
CA LEU A 68 -19.01 10.52 -1.43
C LEU A 68 -20.01 9.39 -1.17
N LEU A 69 -19.64 8.15 -1.50
CA LEU A 69 -20.48 6.98 -1.26
C LEU A 69 -20.66 6.68 0.23
N LEU A 70 -19.61 6.89 1.05
CA LEU A 70 -19.69 6.74 2.51
C LEU A 70 -20.61 7.79 3.15
N LEU A 71 -20.48 9.05 2.70
CA LEU A 71 -21.34 10.14 3.17
C LEU A 71 -22.79 9.93 2.74
N GLY A 72 -23.02 9.42 1.52
CA GLY A 72 -24.36 9.12 1.01
C GLY A 72 -25.02 7.90 1.65
N SER A 73 -24.24 6.88 2.04
CA SER A 73 -24.80 5.65 2.62
C SER A 73 -25.18 5.79 4.09
N GLY A 74 -24.47 6.63 4.86
CA GLY A 74 -24.73 7.00 6.26
C GLY A 74 -24.64 5.85 7.28
N ARG A 75 -25.30 4.73 7.02
CA ARG A 75 -25.36 3.51 7.83
C ARG A 75 -23.98 2.91 8.12
N GLN A 76 -23.07 2.98 7.16
CA GLN A 76 -21.73 2.41 7.30
C GLN A 76 -20.86 3.24 8.26
N VAL A 77 -21.01 4.56 8.24
CA VAL A 77 -20.28 5.47 9.14
C VAL A 77 -20.70 5.25 10.60
N VAL A 78 -21.96 4.91 10.85
CA VAL A 78 -22.46 4.62 12.22
C VAL A 78 -21.81 3.39 12.84
N ARG A 79 -21.30 2.44 12.04
CA ARG A 79 -20.61 1.25 12.55
C ARG A 79 -19.19 1.54 13.04
N LEU A 80 -18.61 2.68 12.66
CA LEU A 80 -17.26 3.05 13.09
C LEU A 80 -17.26 3.35 14.59
N ARG A 81 -16.67 2.45 15.36
CA ARG A 81 -16.29 2.71 16.74
C ARG A 81 -14.96 3.43 16.76
N TRP A 82 -14.94 4.60 17.39
CA TRP A 82 -13.71 5.37 17.56
C TRP A 82 -12.68 4.56 18.35
N ASN A 83 -11.45 4.48 17.88
CA ASN A 83 -10.35 3.78 18.52
C ASN A 83 -9.12 4.71 18.68
N LEU A 84 -8.10 4.22 19.38
CA LEU A 84 -6.89 5.01 19.61
C LEU A 84 -6.15 5.36 18.30
N CYS A 85 -6.18 4.47 17.31
CA CYS A 85 -5.58 4.71 16.00
C CYS A 85 -6.26 5.85 15.24
N ASP A 86 -7.59 5.99 15.35
CA ASP A 86 -8.34 7.13 14.79
C ASP A 86 -7.89 8.44 15.44
N THR A 87 -7.74 8.44 16.77
CA THR A 87 -7.24 9.60 17.50
C THR A 87 -5.84 10.00 17.02
N LEU A 88 -4.94 9.03 16.89
CA LEU A 88 -3.57 9.29 16.40
C LEU A 88 -3.58 9.80 14.95
N GLY A 89 -4.42 9.22 14.08
CA GLY A 89 -4.60 9.70 12.70
C GLY A 89 -5.15 11.12 12.64
N ALA A 90 -6.18 11.43 13.44
CA ALA A 90 -6.77 12.76 13.53
C ALA A 90 -5.75 13.79 14.06
N LEU A 91 -5.01 13.46 15.13
CA LEU A 91 -3.95 14.31 15.66
C LEU A 91 -2.84 14.55 14.64
N PHE A 92 -2.46 13.52 13.88
CA PHE A 92 -1.48 13.65 12.81
C PHE A 92 -1.97 14.64 11.74
N VAL A 93 -3.20 14.50 11.26
CA VAL A 93 -3.78 15.41 10.25
C VAL A 93 -3.91 16.84 10.80
N LEU A 94 -4.39 17.00 12.03
CA LEU A 94 -4.49 18.30 12.70
C LEU A 94 -3.11 18.96 12.85
N SER A 95 -2.07 18.21 13.21
CA SER A 95 -0.71 18.75 13.34
C SER A 95 -0.19 19.33 12.03
N LEU A 96 -0.51 18.69 10.89
CA LEU A 96 -0.12 19.16 9.56
C LEU A 96 -0.90 20.41 9.13
N VAL A 97 -2.16 20.51 9.52
CA VAL A 97 -3.00 21.71 9.33
C VAL A 97 -2.45 22.87 10.14
N PHE A 98 -2.19 22.68 11.43
CA PHE A 98 -1.61 23.71 12.29
C PHE A 98 -0.25 24.18 11.78
N SER A 99 0.63 23.25 11.39
CA SER A 99 1.92 23.58 10.77
C SER A 99 1.75 24.44 9.51
N SER A 100 0.74 24.16 8.68
CA SER A 100 0.46 24.95 7.47
C SER A 100 -0.03 26.37 7.78
N LEU A 101 -0.86 26.53 8.82
CA LEU A 101 -1.36 27.84 9.27
C LEU A 101 -0.24 28.68 9.88
N VAL A 102 0.59 28.08 10.75
CA VAL A 102 1.76 28.74 11.36
C VAL A 102 2.76 29.18 10.28
N ALA A 103 2.91 28.39 9.21
CA ALA A 103 3.75 28.74 8.07
C ALA A 103 3.14 29.83 7.15
N GLY A 104 1.99 30.41 7.49
CA GLY A 104 1.41 31.53 6.75
C GLY A 104 0.86 31.17 5.36
N LYS A 105 0.59 29.89 5.07
CA LYS A 105 0.11 29.44 3.74
C LYS A 105 -1.32 29.88 3.42
N GLY A 106 -2.02 30.51 4.37
CA GLY A 106 -3.41 30.91 4.25
C GLY A 106 -4.40 29.76 4.46
N VAL A 107 -5.66 30.12 4.70
CA VAL A 107 -6.75 29.16 4.97
C VAL A 107 -7.02 28.27 3.75
N TYR A 108 -6.96 28.83 2.54
CA TYR A 108 -7.22 28.11 1.30
C TYR A 108 -6.23 26.96 1.07
N ALA A 109 -4.92 27.24 1.09
CA ALA A 109 -3.91 26.20 0.88
C ALA A 109 -3.94 25.15 1.99
N THR A 110 -4.26 25.56 3.22
CA THR A 110 -4.43 24.66 4.36
C THR A 110 -5.63 23.75 4.18
N GLY A 111 -6.78 24.27 3.74
CA GLY A 111 -7.98 23.50 3.46
C GLY A 111 -7.77 22.48 2.33
N SER A 112 -7.18 22.90 1.21
CA SER A 112 -6.84 22.01 0.10
C SER A 112 -5.88 20.88 0.56
N ARG A 113 -4.87 21.22 1.38
CA ARG A 113 -3.97 20.23 1.98
C ARG A 113 -4.68 19.28 2.93
N LEU A 114 -5.61 19.75 3.76
CA LEU A 114 -6.42 18.92 4.64
C LEU A 114 -7.23 17.91 3.83
N VAL A 115 -7.95 18.37 2.80
CA VAL A 115 -8.72 17.49 1.91
C VAL A 115 -7.79 16.47 1.25
N SER A 116 -6.59 16.89 0.81
CA SER A 116 -5.61 15.99 0.20
C SER A 116 -5.17 14.90 1.18
N LEU A 117 -4.91 15.25 2.44
CA LEU A 117 -4.49 14.29 3.47
C LEU A 117 -5.62 13.32 3.83
N LEU A 118 -6.85 13.83 3.94
CA LEU A 118 -8.03 13.01 4.21
C LEU A 118 -8.22 11.99 3.09
N VAL A 119 -8.23 12.46 1.84
CA VAL A 119 -8.42 11.62 0.66
C VAL A 119 -7.26 10.63 0.50
N GLN A 120 -6.01 11.05 0.71
CA GLN A 120 -4.85 10.18 0.47
C GLN A 120 -4.62 9.14 1.57
N TYR A 121 -4.91 9.46 2.83
CA TYR A 121 -4.57 8.60 3.97
C TYR A 121 -5.77 8.17 4.80
N PHE A 122 -6.65 9.11 5.14
CA PHE A 122 -7.73 8.84 6.09
C PHE A 122 -8.87 8.03 5.47
N VAL A 123 -9.27 8.32 4.23
CA VAL A 123 -10.34 7.59 3.54
C VAL A 123 -9.95 6.13 3.27
N PRO A 124 -8.76 5.80 2.72
CA PRO A 124 -8.34 4.40 2.58
C PRO A 124 -8.30 3.66 3.92
N TYR A 125 -7.88 4.34 4.99
CA TYR A 125 -7.87 3.78 6.33
C TYR A 125 -9.28 3.48 6.86
N LEU A 126 -10.19 4.46 6.79
CA LEU A 126 -11.59 4.27 7.19
C LEU A 126 -12.28 3.21 6.35
N ALA A 127 -12.02 3.20 5.04
CA ALA A 127 -12.49 2.19 4.11
C ALA A 127 -12.10 0.79 4.57
N GLY A 128 -10.81 0.58 4.84
CA GLY A 128 -10.32 -0.68 5.38
C GLY A 128 -11.00 -1.05 6.70
N ARG A 129 -11.24 -0.09 7.60
CA ARG A 129 -11.94 -0.38 8.86
C ARG A 129 -13.41 -0.75 8.72
N ILE A 130 -14.10 -0.16 7.75
CA ILE A 130 -15.52 -0.42 7.53
C ILE A 130 -15.73 -1.76 6.84
N TRP A 131 -14.87 -2.12 5.89
CA TRP A 131 -15.09 -3.27 4.99
C TRP A 131 -14.07 -4.41 5.13
N LEU A 132 -13.00 -4.23 5.89
CA LEU A 132 -11.99 -5.24 6.22
C LEU A 132 -11.75 -5.28 7.74
N GLY A 133 -12.83 -5.07 8.50
CA GLY A 133 -12.78 -4.92 9.95
C GLY A 133 -12.85 -6.27 10.68
N GLU A 134 -13.41 -7.28 10.02
CA GLU A 134 -13.57 -8.61 10.59
C GLU A 134 -12.42 -9.52 10.16
N GLU A 135 -12.15 -10.54 10.97
CA GLU A 135 -11.09 -11.50 10.66
C GLU A 135 -11.39 -12.30 9.39
N GLU A 136 -12.66 -12.66 9.20
CA GLU A 136 -13.17 -13.36 8.03
C GLU A 136 -12.92 -12.56 6.74
N ASP A 137 -13.10 -11.23 6.78
CA ASP A 137 -12.82 -10.37 5.64
C ASP A 137 -11.34 -10.49 5.21
N LEU A 138 -10.42 -10.52 6.17
CA LEU A 138 -8.99 -10.63 5.85
C LEU A 138 -8.67 -11.97 5.18
N GLU A 139 -9.29 -13.06 5.63
CA GLU A 139 -9.12 -14.40 5.05
C GLU A 139 -9.60 -14.45 3.60
N ASP A 140 -10.71 -13.78 3.28
CA ASP A 140 -11.24 -13.70 1.91
C ASP A 140 -10.36 -12.87 0.97
N TRP A 141 -9.76 -11.79 1.49
CA TRP A 141 -8.98 -10.84 0.70
C TRP A 141 -7.52 -11.24 0.52
N LEU A 142 -6.95 -12.00 1.46
CA LEU A 142 -5.54 -12.34 1.43
C LEU A 142 -5.13 -13.20 0.22
N PRO A 143 -5.88 -14.23 -0.23
CA PRO A 143 -5.58 -14.95 -1.47
C PRO A 143 -5.50 -14.01 -2.67
N PHE A 144 -6.36 -13.00 -2.73
CA PHE A 144 -6.34 -12.00 -3.81
C PHE A 144 -5.08 -11.14 -3.76
N PHE A 145 -4.67 -10.65 -2.58
CA PHE A 145 -3.41 -9.93 -2.42
C PHE A 145 -2.19 -10.78 -2.75
N LEU A 146 -2.19 -12.06 -2.36
CA LEU A 146 -1.13 -13.01 -2.69
C LEU A 146 -1.04 -13.27 -4.19
N ALA A 147 -2.17 -13.48 -4.86
CA ALA A 147 -2.23 -13.65 -6.32
C ALA A 147 -1.69 -12.42 -7.05
N LEU A 148 -2.06 -11.20 -6.58
CA LEU A 148 -1.52 -9.96 -7.14
C LEU A 148 -0.02 -9.81 -6.87
N ALA A 149 0.44 -10.09 -5.66
CA ALA A 149 1.87 -10.04 -5.35
C ALA A 149 2.66 -11.03 -6.22
N ALA A 150 2.14 -12.25 -6.40
CA ALA A 150 2.71 -13.25 -7.29
C ALA A 150 2.72 -12.80 -8.75
N PHE A 151 1.63 -12.18 -9.24
CA PHE A 151 1.60 -11.59 -10.57
C PHE A 151 2.67 -10.50 -10.72
N TYR A 152 2.94 -9.70 -9.68
CA TYR A 152 3.94 -8.63 -9.69
C TYR A 152 5.39 -9.14 -9.68
N VAL A 153 5.63 -10.40 -9.32
CA VAL A 153 6.97 -11.04 -9.35
C VAL A 153 7.60 -10.92 -10.74
N LEU A 154 6.86 -11.28 -11.79
CA LEU A 154 7.35 -11.26 -13.17
C LEU A 154 7.72 -9.86 -13.67
N PRO A 155 6.84 -8.83 -13.60
CA PRO A 155 7.20 -7.48 -14.00
C PRO A 155 8.32 -6.89 -13.15
N MET A 156 8.36 -7.18 -11.84
CA MET A 156 9.46 -6.74 -10.97
C MET A 156 10.80 -7.34 -11.42
N ALA A 157 10.84 -8.65 -11.70
CA ALA A 157 12.05 -9.30 -12.19
C ALA A 157 12.49 -8.71 -13.55
N ALA A 158 11.55 -8.45 -14.46
CA ALA A 158 11.87 -7.83 -15.74
C ALA A 158 12.47 -6.42 -15.57
N GLU A 159 11.88 -5.58 -14.71
CA GLU A 159 12.38 -4.24 -14.42
C GLU A 159 13.69 -4.23 -13.63
N PHE A 160 13.97 -5.28 -12.85
CA PHE A 160 15.23 -5.42 -12.13
C PHE A 160 16.45 -5.50 -13.07
N PHE A 161 16.29 -6.21 -14.19
CA PHE A 161 17.34 -6.35 -15.20
C PHE A 161 17.37 -5.22 -16.24
N ARG A 162 16.20 -4.73 -16.68
CA ARG A 162 16.12 -3.77 -17.80
C ARG A 162 15.90 -2.31 -17.37
N GLY A 163 15.67 -2.07 -16.08
CA GLY A 163 15.26 -0.78 -15.55
C GLY A 163 13.73 -0.61 -15.52
N PRO A 164 13.21 0.40 -14.79
CA PRO A 164 11.77 0.65 -14.71
C PRO A 164 11.21 1.03 -16.09
N PHE A 165 10.32 0.22 -16.68
CA PHE A 165 9.80 0.49 -18.02
C PHE A 165 8.28 0.37 -18.13
N LEU A 166 7.61 -0.33 -17.22
CA LEU A 166 6.20 -0.68 -17.39
C LEU A 166 5.28 0.55 -17.36
N ALA A 167 5.51 1.49 -16.43
CA ALA A 167 4.75 2.74 -16.41
C ALA A 167 4.92 3.56 -17.69
N ARG A 168 6.10 3.50 -18.34
CA ARG A 168 6.32 4.16 -19.64
C ARG A 168 5.55 3.45 -20.75
N VAL A 169 5.64 2.13 -20.82
CA VAL A 169 5.01 1.35 -21.89
C VAL A 169 3.48 1.40 -21.80
N VAL A 170 2.92 1.26 -20.60
CA VAL A 170 1.47 1.19 -20.40
C VAL A 170 0.82 2.58 -20.38
N TYR A 171 1.48 3.57 -19.79
CA TYR A 171 0.89 4.89 -19.54
C TYR A 171 1.61 6.04 -20.25
N GLY A 172 2.67 5.79 -21.02
CA GLY A 172 3.46 6.85 -21.66
C GLY A 172 4.22 7.73 -20.67
N LEU A 173 4.41 7.28 -19.42
CA LEU A 173 5.02 8.11 -18.37
C LEU A 173 6.54 8.21 -18.53
N PRO A 174 7.13 9.39 -18.31
CA PRO A 174 8.57 9.53 -18.30
C PRO A 174 9.17 8.66 -17.19
N GLN A 175 10.33 8.06 -17.47
CA GLN A 175 11.09 7.37 -16.42
C GLN A 175 11.70 8.44 -15.52
N GLY A 176 11.34 8.43 -14.24
CA GLY A 176 12.09 9.16 -13.24
C GLY A 176 13.54 8.64 -13.14
N PRO A 177 14.43 9.35 -12.41
CA PRO A 177 15.83 8.96 -12.29
C PRO A 177 15.97 7.49 -11.90
N THR A 178 16.66 6.73 -12.73
CA THR A 178 16.95 5.31 -12.54
C THR A 178 18.10 5.18 -11.54
N GLN A 179 17.75 4.96 -10.28
CA GLN A 179 18.74 4.67 -9.26
C GLN A 179 19.10 3.19 -9.30
N GLY A 180 20.20 2.87 -9.99
CA GLY A 180 20.85 1.57 -9.86
C GLY A 180 21.58 1.47 -8.50
N ARG A 181 21.58 0.28 -7.89
CA ARG A 181 22.44 -0.02 -6.73
C ARG A 181 22.98 -1.44 -6.90
N PHE A 182 24.28 -1.64 -6.66
CA PHE A 182 24.93 -2.95 -6.81
C PHE A 182 24.75 -3.59 -8.20
N GLY A 183 24.72 -2.77 -9.27
CA GLY A 183 24.56 -3.27 -10.65
C GLY A 183 23.13 -3.62 -11.06
N PHE A 184 22.14 -3.46 -10.18
CA PHE A 184 20.74 -3.75 -10.47
C PHE A 184 19.85 -2.51 -10.39
N PHE A 185 18.76 -2.50 -11.19
CA PHE A 185 17.76 -1.45 -11.16
C PHE A 185 16.70 -1.72 -10.09
N ARG A 186 16.16 -0.65 -9.51
CA ARG A 186 15.05 -0.75 -8.55
C ARG A 186 13.71 -0.71 -9.30
N PRO A 187 12.95 -1.82 -9.35
CA PRO A 187 11.68 -1.84 -10.05
C PRO A 187 10.67 -0.96 -9.32
N ARG A 188 9.76 -0.40 -10.11
CA ARG A 188 8.66 0.44 -9.63
C ARG A 188 7.33 -0.09 -10.11
N VAL A 189 7.29 -0.76 -11.26
CA VAL A 189 6.08 -1.22 -11.93
C VAL A 189 5.11 -0.04 -12.06
N PHE A 190 4.00 -0.03 -11.31
CA PHE A 190 3.01 1.05 -11.28
C PHE A 190 2.97 1.79 -9.93
N PHE A 191 4.03 1.69 -9.13
CA PHE A 191 4.20 2.41 -7.86
C PHE A 191 5.05 3.67 -8.06
N TYR A 192 4.75 4.71 -7.27
CA TYR A 192 5.48 5.98 -7.36
C TYR A 192 6.95 5.84 -6.97
N THR A 193 7.23 5.03 -5.94
CA THR A 193 8.60 4.74 -5.49
C THR A 193 8.81 3.23 -5.35
N PRO A 194 10.05 2.75 -5.57
CA PRO A 194 10.39 1.34 -5.32
C PRO A 194 10.22 0.98 -3.83
N LEU A 195 10.36 1.96 -2.94
CA LEU A 195 10.17 1.78 -1.51
C LEU A 195 8.73 1.40 -1.17
N PHE A 196 7.78 2.09 -1.78
CA PHE A 196 6.37 1.84 -1.54
C PHE A 196 5.96 0.45 -2.05
N LEU A 197 6.48 0.04 -3.21
CA LEU A 197 6.33 -1.33 -3.71
C LEU A 197 6.91 -2.36 -2.73
N GLY A 198 8.14 -2.14 -2.24
CA GLY A 198 8.77 -3.01 -1.25
C GLY A 198 7.94 -3.13 0.04
N ALA A 199 7.46 -2.02 0.59
CA ALA A 199 6.61 -2.00 1.78
C ALA A 199 5.32 -2.80 1.58
N VAL A 200 4.66 -2.67 0.42
CA VAL A 200 3.46 -3.43 0.09
C VAL A 200 3.76 -4.93 0.00
N MET A 201 4.85 -5.32 -0.66
CA MET A 201 5.25 -6.73 -0.74
C MET A 201 5.59 -7.31 0.63
N THR A 202 6.30 -6.57 1.48
CA THR A 202 6.59 -6.98 2.85
C THR A 202 5.32 -7.11 3.69
N LEU A 203 4.35 -6.20 3.53
CA LEU A 203 3.07 -6.27 4.24
C LEU A 203 2.28 -7.52 3.83
N ILE A 204 2.15 -7.76 2.51
CA ILE A 204 1.45 -8.95 1.99
C ILE A 204 2.14 -10.23 2.45
N PHE A 205 3.48 -10.25 2.45
CA PHE A 205 4.24 -11.38 2.97
C PHE A 205 3.97 -11.59 4.47
N GLY A 206 4.04 -10.53 5.29
CA GLY A 206 3.75 -10.61 6.73
C GLY A 206 2.33 -11.10 7.02
N LEU A 207 1.34 -10.63 6.27
CA LEU A 207 -0.04 -11.10 6.35
C LEU A 207 -0.17 -12.58 5.95
N SER A 208 0.53 -13.00 4.90
CA SER A 208 0.53 -14.40 4.46
C SER A 208 1.11 -15.35 5.52
N LEU A 209 2.14 -14.91 6.24
CA LEU A 209 2.69 -15.64 7.36
C LEU A 209 1.69 -15.69 8.51
N ALA A 210 1.16 -14.55 8.92
CA ALA A 210 0.17 -14.44 10.00
C ALA A 210 -1.03 -15.37 9.76
N TRP A 211 -1.57 -15.37 8.55
CA TRP A 211 -2.67 -16.27 8.17
C TRP A 211 -2.26 -17.74 8.25
N ARG A 212 -1.05 -18.08 7.81
CA ARG A 212 -0.55 -19.45 7.90
C ARG A 212 -0.45 -19.97 9.33
N SER A 213 -0.03 -19.17 10.32
CA SER A 213 -0.03 -19.69 11.71
C SER A 213 -1.43 -19.98 12.19
N ARG A 214 -2.41 -19.16 11.80
CA ARG A 214 -3.81 -19.39 12.17
C ARG A 214 -4.37 -20.67 11.55
N LEU A 215 -4.13 -20.90 10.25
CA LEU A 215 -4.54 -22.15 9.60
C LEU A 215 -3.94 -23.37 10.33
N ARG A 216 -2.67 -23.27 10.74
CA ARG A 216 -2.03 -24.32 11.53
C ARG A 216 -2.67 -24.50 12.92
N GLU A 217 -3.01 -23.41 13.62
CA GLU A 217 -3.72 -23.48 14.91
C GLU A 217 -5.09 -24.16 14.76
N ARG A 218 -5.74 -24.03 13.59
CA ARG A 218 -6.98 -24.74 13.24
C ARG A 218 -6.78 -26.20 12.80
N GLY A 219 -5.53 -26.66 12.64
CA GLY A 219 -5.21 -27.99 12.12
C GLY A 219 -5.40 -28.13 10.60
N GLU A 220 -5.59 -27.01 9.89
CA GLU A 220 -5.80 -26.92 8.44
C GLU A 220 -4.46 -26.70 7.72
N ASP A 221 -3.42 -27.46 8.08
CA ASP A 221 -2.07 -27.27 7.54
C ASP A 221 -1.98 -27.82 6.11
N GLU A 222 -2.63 -27.15 5.17
CA GLU A 222 -2.39 -27.39 3.74
C GLU A 222 -1.03 -26.78 3.36
N ALA A 223 -0.06 -27.67 3.17
CA ALA A 223 1.28 -27.38 2.66
C ALA A 223 1.32 -26.71 1.25
N SER A 224 0.18 -26.36 0.66
CA SER A 224 0.04 -25.97 -0.75
C SER A 224 0.60 -24.58 -1.08
N TRP A 225 0.65 -23.63 -0.13
CA TRP A 225 1.02 -22.24 -0.40
C TRP A 225 2.47 -21.86 -0.08
N LEU A 226 3.20 -22.75 0.60
CA LEU A 226 4.60 -22.59 0.99
C LEU A 226 5.56 -22.27 -0.18
N PRO A 227 5.42 -22.92 -1.35
CA PRO A 227 6.26 -22.63 -2.50
C PRO A 227 6.08 -21.21 -3.06
N LEU A 228 4.94 -20.56 -2.81
CA LEU A 228 4.65 -19.19 -3.25
C LEU A 228 5.18 -18.14 -2.27
N GLN A 229 5.18 -18.45 -0.97
CA GLN A 229 5.64 -17.54 0.09
C GLN A 229 7.15 -17.30 0.04
N ILE A 230 7.94 -18.31 -0.30
CA ILE A 230 9.42 -18.23 -0.40
C ILE A 230 9.89 -17.23 -1.49
N PRO A 231 9.41 -17.29 -2.74
CA PRO A 231 9.81 -16.30 -3.75
C PRO A 231 9.27 -14.91 -3.44
N LEU A 232 8.08 -14.78 -2.85
CA LEU A 232 7.55 -13.49 -2.37
C LEU A 232 8.44 -12.88 -1.28
N PHE A 233 8.89 -13.69 -0.33
CA PHE A 233 9.86 -13.29 0.69
C PHE A 233 11.16 -12.82 0.06
N PHE A 234 11.73 -13.63 -0.84
CA PHE A 234 13.00 -13.32 -1.48
C PHE A 234 12.90 -12.02 -2.29
N LEU A 235 11.79 -11.80 -2.99
CA LEU A 235 11.54 -10.54 -3.69
C LEU A 235 11.35 -9.35 -2.75
N ALA A 236 10.56 -9.50 -1.68
CA ALA A 236 10.40 -8.44 -0.69
C ALA A 236 11.77 -8.04 -0.08
N VAL A 237 12.61 -9.02 0.21
CA VAL A 237 13.99 -8.83 0.68
C VAL A 237 14.86 -8.17 -0.39
N LEU A 238 14.90 -8.70 -1.61
CA LEU A 238 15.70 -8.15 -2.71
C LEU A 238 15.35 -6.70 -3.04
N MET A 239 14.06 -6.36 -3.02
CA MET A 239 13.58 -4.99 -3.28
C MET A 239 13.93 -4.04 -2.14
N SER A 240 13.98 -4.57 -0.92
CA SER A 240 14.30 -3.82 0.29
C SER A 240 15.80 -3.62 0.50
N LEU A 241 16.68 -4.34 -0.22
CA LEU A 241 18.14 -4.11 -0.24
C LEU A 241 18.54 -2.66 -0.51
N SER A 242 17.62 -1.85 -1.06
CA SER A 242 17.84 -0.44 -1.31
C SER A 242 17.67 0.49 -0.10
N ARG A 243 16.92 0.10 0.95
CA ARG A 243 16.75 0.86 2.19
C ARG A 243 16.70 -0.07 3.40
N GLY A 244 17.79 -0.06 4.16
CA GLY A 244 18.05 -0.88 5.35
C GLY A 244 16.88 -1.15 6.29
N PRO A 245 16.03 -0.16 6.62
CA PRO A 245 14.92 -0.38 7.54
C PRO A 245 13.89 -1.40 7.05
N ILE A 246 13.47 -1.32 5.79
CA ILE A 246 12.44 -2.22 5.25
C ILE A 246 12.99 -3.64 5.14
N LEU A 247 14.26 -3.75 4.73
CA LEU A 247 14.97 -5.01 4.65
C LEU A 247 15.08 -5.66 6.03
N GLY A 248 15.47 -4.87 7.04
CA GLY A 248 15.54 -5.31 8.42
C GLY A 248 14.19 -5.83 8.92
N THR A 249 13.08 -5.13 8.67
CA THR A 249 11.74 -5.63 9.01
C THR A 249 11.36 -6.90 8.24
N ALA A 250 11.64 -6.96 6.93
CA ALA A 250 11.32 -8.13 6.12
C ALA A 250 12.10 -9.36 6.62
N ILE A 251 13.41 -9.21 6.83
CA ILE A 251 14.29 -10.25 7.37
C ILE A 251 13.85 -10.64 8.78
N MET A 252 13.61 -9.67 9.67
CA MET A 252 13.17 -9.94 11.04
C MET A 252 11.87 -10.74 11.05
N LEU A 253 10.86 -10.33 10.29
CA LEU A 253 9.58 -11.02 10.20
C LEU A 253 9.74 -12.41 9.57
N GLY A 254 10.47 -12.52 8.47
CA GLY A 254 10.69 -13.79 7.78
C GLY A 254 11.48 -14.80 8.61
N PHE A 255 12.59 -14.38 9.23
CA PHE A 255 13.39 -15.25 10.09
C PHE A 255 12.64 -15.62 11.38
N PHE A 256 11.96 -14.67 12.02
CA PHE A 256 11.14 -14.96 13.19
C PHE A 256 10.14 -16.06 12.87
N TYR A 257 9.44 -15.96 11.74
CA TYR A 257 8.40 -16.93 11.39
C TYR A 257 8.93 -18.28 10.89
N LEU A 258 9.91 -18.26 9.98
CA LEU A 258 10.46 -19.48 9.39
C LEU A 258 11.18 -20.36 10.41
N PHE A 259 11.68 -19.78 11.50
CA PHE A 259 12.48 -20.48 12.50
C PHE A 259 11.86 -20.49 13.90
N ARG A 260 10.68 -19.90 14.14
CA ARG A 260 9.99 -19.94 15.45
C ARG A 260 9.77 -21.36 15.98
N GLU A 261 9.59 -22.32 15.09
CA GLU A 261 9.23 -23.71 15.42
C GLU A 261 10.43 -24.66 15.45
N ARG A 262 11.61 -24.09 15.26
CA ARG A 262 12.85 -24.85 15.15
C ARG A 262 13.54 -24.74 16.52
N ASP A 263 13.41 -25.78 17.34
CA ASP A 263 13.85 -25.81 18.76
C ASP A 263 15.33 -25.45 18.98
N TRP A 264 16.17 -25.69 17.99
CA TRP A 264 17.61 -25.36 17.99
C TRP A 264 17.95 -23.85 17.96
N ILE A 265 17.02 -22.94 17.65
CA ILE A 265 17.30 -21.49 17.66
C ILE A 265 16.24 -20.74 18.46
N PRO A 266 16.60 -20.16 19.63
CA PRO A 266 15.71 -19.29 20.38
C PRO A 266 15.17 -18.17 19.50
N SER A 267 13.84 -18.05 19.41
CA SER A 267 13.17 -16.99 18.64
C SER A 267 13.59 -15.58 19.09
N SER A 268 13.98 -15.42 20.35
CA SER A 268 14.57 -14.20 20.90
C SER A 268 15.92 -13.83 20.26
N LEU A 269 16.78 -14.80 19.94
CA LEU A 269 18.06 -14.56 19.27
C LEU A 269 17.86 -14.13 17.82
N LEU A 270 16.85 -14.66 17.14
CA LEU A 270 16.49 -14.27 15.77
C LEU A 270 15.88 -12.87 15.72
N GLY A 271 15.01 -12.54 16.69
CA GLY A 271 14.49 -11.19 16.86
C GLY A 271 15.61 -10.19 17.13
N LEU A 272 16.53 -10.52 18.04
CA LEU A 272 17.70 -9.69 18.33
C LEU A 272 18.64 -9.57 17.13
N ALA A 273 18.87 -10.63 16.36
CA ALA A 273 19.67 -10.57 15.14
C ALA A 273 19.00 -9.69 14.07
N GLY A 274 17.68 -9.79 13.90
CA GLY A 274 16.91 -8.93 13.00
C GLY A 274 16.96 -7.46 13.42
N VAL A 275 16.79 -7.17 14.71
CA VAL A 275 16.91 -5.81 15.27
C VAL A 275 18.36 -5.29 15.16
N ALA A 276 19.37 -6.12 15.43
CA ALA A 276 20.77 -5.76 15.29
C ALA A 276 21.14 -5.48 13.83
N LEU A 277 20.64 -6.29 12.88
CA LEU A 277 20.80 -6.05 11.45
C LEU A 277 20.09 -4.77 11.01
N PHE A 278 18.86 -4.54 11.47
CA PHE A 278 18.12 -3.31 11.23
C PHE A 278 18.88 -2.09 11.74
N LEU A 279 19.34 -2.12 13.00
CA LEU A 279 20.11 -1.04 13.62
C LEU A 279 21.46 -0.85 12.92
N TRP A 280 22.16 -1.92 12.57
CA TRP A 280 23.40 -1.86 11.80
C TRP A 280 23.19 -1.21 10.43
N MET A 281 22.09 -1.50 9.75
CA MET A 281 21.77 -0.87 8.46
C MET A 281 21.31 0.58 8.58
N VAL A 282 20.66 0.95 9.69
CA VAL A 282 20.26 2.34 9.98
C VAL A 282 21.48 3.19 10.35
N LEU A 283 22.39 2.63 11.15
CA LEU A 283 23.56 3.34 11.69
C LEU A 283 24.78 3.29 10.76
N GLY A 284 24.93 2.23 9.97
CA GLY A 284 26.02 2.03 9.00
C GLY A 284 25.75 2.64 7.63
N GLY A 285 24.64 3.35 7.45
CA GLY A 285 24.24 3.99 6.20
C GLY A 285 24.82 5.39 5.99
N ASN A 286 26.13 5.56 6.20
CA ASN A 286 26.92 6.64 5.57
C ASN A 286 27.63 6.07 4.34
#